data_AF-A0A1E1KKX2-F1
#
_entry.id   AF-A0A1E1KKX2-F1
#
_cell.length_a   1.000
_cell.length_b   1.000
_cell.length_c   1.000
_cell.angle_alpha   90.00
_cell.angle_beta   90.00
_cell.angle_gamma   90.00
#
_symmetry.space_group_name_H-M   'P 1'
#
loop_
_entity.id
_entity.type
_entity.pdbx_description
1 polymer ?
#
loop_
_entity_poly.entity_id
_entity_poly.type
_entity_poly.pdbx_seq_one_letter_code
_entity_poly.pdbx_strand_id
1 'polypeptide(L)'
;MADTTSRSPNLLDLLLQYEIFKTFCSNLEYNDLFNVRRLSKSLSTNYSAFNKARWDINRFLKRFVKDPRGLRSFMAQIGAIITGNAALQFLDRVVWPGTDRS
;
A
#
# COMPACT_ATOMS: atom_id res chain seq x y z
N MET A 1 -26.62 -25.89 -26.06
CA MET A 1 -27.03 -25.41 -24.72
C MET A 1 -25.93 -25.80 -23.76
N ALA A 2 -25.05 -24.86 -23.39
CA ALA A 2 -23.96 -25.13 -22.45
C ALA A 2 -24.46 -24.84 -21.03
N ASP A 3 -24.32 -25.85 -20.19
CA ASP A 3 -24.74 -25.89 -18.80
C ASP A 3 -23.91 -24.88 -17.98
N THR A 4 -24.55 -23.78 -17.56
CA THR A 4 -23.95 -22.80 -16.65
C THR A 4 -24.12 -23.33 -15.24
N THR A 5 -23.21 -24.21 -14.83
CA THR A 5 -23.10 -24.60 -13.43
C THR A 5 -22.73 -23.37 -12.62
N SER A 6 -23.74 -22.79 -11.95
CA SER A 6 -23.62 -21.68 -11.01
C SER A 6 -22.83 -22.16 -9.79
N ARG A 7 -21.51 -22.22 -9.93
CA ARG A 7 -20.61 -22.50 -8.81
C ARG A 7 -20.49 -21.22 -8.00
N SER A 8 -20.91 -21.27 -6.73
CA SER A 8 -20.69 -20.18 -5.80
C SER A 8 -19.19 -19.84 -5.77
N PRO A 9 -18.82 -18.54 -5.87
CA PRO A 9 -17.42 -18.14 -5.84
C PRO A 9 -16.80 -18.59 -4.52
N ASN A 10 -15.63 -19.22 -4.60
CA ASN A 10 -14.88 -19.56 -3.40
C ASN A 10 -14.16 -18.33 -2.84
N LEU A 11 -13.59 -18.44 -1.64
CA LEU A 11 -12.90 -17.31 -1.00
C LEU A 11 -11.78 -16.72 -1.87
N LEU A 12 -11.04 -17.55 -2.61
CA LEU A 12 -9.98 -17.08 -3.49
C LEU A 12 -10.56 -16.25 -4.65
N ASP A 13 -11.69 -16.68 -5.23
CA ASP A 13 -12.37 -15.93 -6.30
C ASP A 13 -12.80 -14.52 -5.82
N LEU A 14 -13.26 -14.41 -4.57
CA LEU A 14 -13.58 -13.13 -3.95
C LEU A 14 -12.32 -12.28 -3.69
N LEU A 15 -11.26 -12.88 -3.15
CA LEU A 15 -9.99 -12.18 -2.88
C LEU A 15 -9.21 -11.80 -4.16
N LEU A 16 -9.53 -12.40 -5.30
CA LEU A 16 -9.00 -11.96 -6.60
C LEU A 16 -9.59 -10.62 -7.03
N GLN A 17 -10.77 -10.23 -6.51
CA GLN A 17 -11.33 -8.91 -6.73
C GLN A 17 -10.56 -7.87 -5.90
N TYR A 18 -9.92 -6.92 -6.59
CA TYR A 18 -8.98 -6.00 -5.95
C TYR A 18 -9.60 -5.17 -4.80
N GLU A 19 -10.83 -4.68 -4.94
CA GLU A 19 -11.45 -3.87 -3.88
C GLU A 19 -11.77 -4.68 -2.61
N ILE A 20 -12.16 -5.96 -2.76
CA ILE A 20 -12.35 -6.87 -1.62
C ILE A 20 -11.00 -7.14 -0.96
N PHE A 21 -9.99 -7.50 -1.77
CA PHE A 21 -8.63 -7.73 -1.30
C PHE A 21 -8.07 -6.53 -0.54
N LYS A 22 -8.22 -5.33 -1.10
CA LYS A 22 -7.76 -4.06 -0.51
C LYS A 22 -8.46 -3.77 0.81
N THR A 23 -9.77 -4.00 0.90
CA THR A 23 -10.53 -3.81 2.14
C THR A 23 -10.07 -4.81 3.20
N PHE A 24 -9.94 -6.08 2.83
CA PHE A 24 -9.41 -7.13 3.71
C PHE A 24 -8.02 -6.76 4.24
N CYS A 25 -7.06 -6.47 3.35
CA CYS A 25 -5.68 -6.12 3.71
C CYS A 25 -5.56 -4.77 4.45
N SER A 26 -6.54 -3.88 4.36
CA SER A 26 -6.53 -2.62 5.11
C SER A 26 -6.74 -2.83 6.61
N ASN A 27 -7.40 -3.93 7.00
CA ASN A 27 -7.63 -4.32 8.39
C ASN A 27 -6.51 -5.18 8.98
N LEU A 28 -5.49 -5.52 8.17
CA LEU A 28 -4.38 -6.36 8.60
C LEU A 28 -3.19 -5.54 9.12
N GLU A 29 -2.56 -6.09 10.16
CA GLU A 29 -1.27 -5.64 10.64
C GLU A 29 -0.17 -5.91 9.61
N TYR A 30 1.00 -5.30 9.82
CA TYR A 30 2.13 -5.45 8.90
C TYR A 30 2.52 -6.92 8.71
N ASN A 31 2.64 -7.68 9.80
CA ASN A 31 3.05 -9.09 9.76
C ASN A 31 2.08 -9.96 8.94
N ASP A 32 0.77 -9.71 9.08
CA ASP A 32 -0.25 -10.49 8.38
C ASP A 32 -0.24 -10.25 6.87
N LEU A 33 0.13 -9.04 6.43
CA LEU A 33 0.31 -8.76 5.00
C LEU A 33 1.43 -9.61 4.39
N PHE A 34 2.55 -9.77 5.10
CA PHE A 34 3.62 -10.66 4.64
C PHE A 34 3.15 -12.11 4.57
N ASN A 35 2.33 -12.55 5.52
CA ASN A 35 1.76 -13.89 5.50
C ASN A 35 0.83 -14.07 4.30
N VAL A 36 -0.07 -13.12 4.02
CA VAL A 36 -0.96 -13.17 2.84
C VAL A 36 -0.18 -13.32 1.54
N ARG A 37 0.93 -12.59 1.38
CA ARG A 37 1.82 -12.71 0.21
C ARG A 37 2.38 -14.12 0.05
N ARG A 38 2.72 -14.79 1.16
CA ARG A 38 3.34 -16.12 1.16
C ARG A 38 2.33 -17.23 0.89
N LEU A 39 1.07 -17.05 1.27
CA LEU A 39 0.03 -18.07 1.18
C LEU A 39 -0.46 -18.30 -0.26
N SER A 40 -0.48 -17.27 -1.11
CA SER A 40 -1.06 -17.39 -2.45
C SER A 40 -0.29 -16.61 -3.51
N LYS A 41 0.25 -17.33 -4.49
CA LYS A 41 0.82 -16.74 -5.72
C LYS A 41 -0.24 -16.03 -6.55
N SER A 42 -1.48 -16.50 -6.55
CA SER A 42 -2.58 -15.92 -7.31
C SER A 42 -2.94 -14.50 -6.85
N LEU A 43 -2.70 -14.19 -5.56
CA LEU A 43 -2.93 -12.86 -5.00
C LEU A 43 -1.72 -11.93 -5.13
N SER A 44 -0.60 -12.39 -5.69
CA SER A 44 0.65 -11.62 -5.75
C SER A 44 0.51 -10.29 -6.51
N THR A 45 -0.29 -10.26 -7.58
CA THR A 45 -0.58 -9.05 -8.34
C THR A 45 -1.35 -8.04 -7.49
N ASN A 46 -2.42 -8.49 -6.81
CA ASN A 46 -3.22 -7.64 -5.92
C ASN A 46 -2.37 -7.13 -4.74
N TYR A 47 -1.51 -7.99 -4.18
CA TYR A 47 -0.56 -7.61 -3.14
C TYR A 47 0.43 -6.54 -3.60
N SER A 48 1.00 -6.69 -4.79
CA SER A 48 1.93 -5.70 -5.38
C SER A 48 1.25 -4.35 -5.61
N ALA A 49 0.02 -4.36 -6.16
CA ALA A 49 -0.78 -3.15 -6.35
C ALA A 49 -1.14 -2.49 -5.01
N PHE A 50 -1.59 -3.29 -4.04
CA PHE A 50 -1.92 -2.83 -2.69
C PHE A 50 -0.73 -2.20 -2.01
N ASN A 51 0.45 -2.84 -2.03
CA ASN A 51 1.66 -2.29 -1.41
C ASN A 51 2.13 -0.99 -2.06
N LYS A 52 2.07 -0.90 -3.39
CA LYS A 52 2.40 0.34 -4.10
C LYS A 52 1.46 1.48 -3.70
N ALA A 53 0.16 1.20 -3.58
CA ALA A 53 -0.82 2.19 -3.14
C ALA A 53 -0.71 2.54 -1.65
N ARG A 54 -0.38 1.54 -0.81
CA ARG A 54 -0.27 1.64 0.64
C ARG A 54 0.93 2.47 1.07
N TRP A 55 2.06 2.33 0.40
CA TRP A 55 3.31 3.05 0.69
C TRP A 55 3.79 3.89 -0.49
N ASP A 56 2.88 4.72 -1.04
CA ASP A 56 3.25 5.72 -2.04
C ASP A 56 3.92 6.93 -1.38
N ILE A 57 5.25 6.92 -1.41
CA ILE A 57 6.09 8.00 -0.90
C ILE A 57 5.85 9.35 -1.57
N ASN A 58 5.46 9.39 -2.85
CA ASN A 58 5.15 10.66 -3.49
C ASN A 58 3.85 11.23 -2.93
N ARG A 59 2.85 10.37 -2.71
CA ARG A 59 1.59 10.77 -2.06
C ARG A 59 1.83 11.27 -0.64
N PHE A 60 2.71 10.62 0.11
CA PHE A 60 3.11 11.07 1.45
C PHE A 60 3.78 12.45 1.41
N LEU A 61 4.78 12.62 0.54
CA LEU A 61 5.55 13.86 0.42
C LEU A 61 4.73 15.04 -0.11
N LYS A 62 3.67 14.81 -0.88
CA LYS A 62 2.75 15.88 -1.34
C LYS A 62 2.16 16.72 -0.21
N ARG A 63 2.13 16.21 1.02
CA ARG A 63 1.67 16.94 2.21
C ARG A 63 2.64 18.06 2.62
N PHE A 64 3.92 17.91 2.29
CA PHE A 64 4.99 18.81 2.74
C PHE A 64 5.58 19.63 1.59
N VAL A 65 5.56 19.10 0.36
CA VAL A 65 6.17 19.74 -0.81
C VAL A 65 5.27 19.67 -2.04
N LYS A 66 5.34 20.72 -2.87
CA LYS A 66 4.58 20.81 -4.12
C LYS A 66 5.05 19.80 -5.17
N ASP A 67 6.37 19.62 -5.29
CA ASP A 67 6.98 18.65 -6.20
C ASP A 67 7.74 17.55 -5.43
N PRO A 68 7.05 16.45 -5.03
CA PRO A 68 7.69 15.35 -4.33
C PRO A 68 8.70 14.57 -5.19
N ARG A 69 8.54 14.58 -6.54
CA ARG A 69 9.44 13.85 -7.43
C ARG A 69 10.75 14.61 -7.58
N GLY A 70 10.69 15.92 -7.78
CA GLY A 70 11.87 16.79 -7.79
C GLY A 70 12.68 16.67 -6.49
N LEU A 71 11.99 16.72 -5.34
CA LEU A 71 12.63 16.51 -4.03
C LEU A 71 13.36 15.16 -3.97
N ARG A 72 12.69 14.06 -4.34
CA ARG A 72 13.30 12.72 -4.30
C ARG A 72 14.48 12.58 -5.25
N SER A 73 14.40 13.15 -6.45
CA SER A 73 15.52 13.15 -7.40
C SER A 73 16.74 13.85 -6.81
N PHE A 74 16.53 15.00 -6.16
CA PHE A 74 17.61 15.71 -5.47
C PHE A 74 18.14 14.93 -4.27
N MET A 75 17.27 14.37 -3.43
CA MET A 75 17.65 13.51 -2.31
C MET A 75 18.50 12.32 -2.75
N ALA A 76 18.17 11.70 -3.89
CA ALA A 76 18.93 10.60 -4.46
C ALA A 76 20.33 11.04 -4.91
N GLN A 77 20.48 12.25 -5.45
CA GLN A 77 21.78 12.80 -5.85
C GLN A 77 22.71 13.05 -4.66
N ILE A 78 22.14 13.50 -3.52
CA ILE A 78 22.92 13.85 -2.32
C ILE A 78 22.99 12.73 -1.27
N GLY A 79 22.37 11.57 -1.53
CA GLY A 79 22.30 10.47 -0.56
C GLY A 79 21.47 10.78 0.69
N ALA A 80 20.47 11.65 0.59
CA ALA A 80 19.62 12.03 1.71
C ALA A 80 18.60 10.94 2.08
N ILE A 81 18.36 10.80 3.38
CA ILE A 81 17.44 9.81 3.97
C ILE A 81 16.35 10.55 4.77
N ILE A 82 15.11 10.08 4.68
CA ILE A 82 14.00 10.57 5.52
C ILE A 82 14.05 9.80 6.85
N THR A 83 14.13 10.52 7.96
CA THR A 83 14.21 9.95 9.31
C THR A 83 13.21 10.63 10.26
N GLY A 84 13.12 10.13 11.50
CA GLY A 84 12.28 10.71 12.54
C GLY A 84 10.78 10.56 12.28
N ASN A 85 10.00 11.54 12.76
CA ASN A 85 8.53 11.50 12.72
C ASN A 85 7.96 11.29 11.31
N ALA A 86 8.60 11.86 10.28
CA ALA A 86 8.17 11.66 8.90
C ALA A 86 8.27 10.19 8.47
N ALA A 87 9.36 9.50 8.85
CA ALA A 87 9.52 8.08 8.55
C ALA A 87 8.49 7.21 9.31
N LEU A 88 8.25 7.51 10.59
CA LEU A 88 7.27 6.79 11.40
C LEU A 88 5.84 6.98 10.87
N GLN A 89 5.43 8.22 10.61
CA GLN A 89 4.13 8.53 10.02
C GLN A 89 3.92 7.84 8.67
N PHE A 90 4.97 7.75 7.83
CA PHE A 90 4.90 7.05 6.56
C PHE A 90 4.68 5.54 6.73
N LEU A 91 5.40 4.90 7.66
CA LEU A 91 5.32 3.47 7.89
C LEU A 91 3.98 3.06 8.54
N ASP A 92 3.56 3.81 9.56
CA ASP A 92 2.32 3.57 10.30
C ASP A 92 1.08 4.07 9.53
N ARG A 93 1.29 4.90 8.50
CA ARG A 93 0.24 5.54 7.68
C ARG A 93 -0.70 6.40 8.53
N VAL A 94 -0.14 7.06 9.52
CA VAL A 94 -0.84 7.98 10.39
C VAL A 94 -0.42 9.41 10.10
N VAL A 95 -1.37 10.31 10.28
CA VAL A 95 -1.12 11.76 10.26
C VAL A 95 -1.20 12.23 11.69
N TRP A 96 -0.08 12.69 12.25
CA TRP A 96 -0.09 13.26 13.59
C TRP A 96 -0.49 14.73 13.53
N PRO A 97 -1.52 15.16 14.30
CA PRO A 97 -1.91 16.56 14.34
C PRO A 97 -0.74 17.45 14.80
N GLY A 98 -0.50 18.55 14.08
CA GLY A 98 0.50 19.56 14.48
C GLY A 98 1.91 19.36 13.92
N THR A 99 2.20 18.28 13.18
CA THR A 99 3.50 18.10 12.50
C THR A 99 3.62 18.80 11.15
N ASP A 100 2.51 19.37 10.66
CA ASP A 100 2.37 19.84 9.28
C ASP A 100 2.48 21.38 9.19
N ARG A 101 2.79 22.05 10.29
CA ARG A 101 2.91 23.51 10.40
C ARG A 101 4.37 23.93 10.26
N SER A 102 4.83 24.12 9.03
CA SER A 102 6.03 24.90 8.72
C SER A 102 5.70 25.89 7.62
#